data_AF-A0A9D7TLM6-F1
#
_entry.id   AF-A0A9D7TLM6-F1
#
_cell.length_a   1.000
_cell.length_b   1.000
_cell.length_c   1.000
_cell.angle_alpha   90.00
_cell.angle_beta   90.00
_cell.angle_gamma   90.00
#
_symmetry.space_group_name_H-M   'P 1'
#
loop_
_entity.id
_entity.type
_entity.pdbx_description
1 polymer ?
#
loop_
_entity_poly.entity_id
_entity_poly.type
_entity_poly.pdbx_seq_one_letter_code
_entity_poly.pdbx_strand_id
1 'polypeptide(L)' 'MQVDGKIIIGGLFTEYNGTIRNHIARLNANGSLDETFNTGIGANNTIRVANIQSDGKIII' A
#
# COMPACT_ATOMS: atom_id res chain seq x y z
N MET A 1 9.93 5.31 1.61
CA MET A 1 9.55 5.54 0.19
C MET A 1 10.29 4.49 -0.62
N GLN A 2 9.62 3.84 -1.59
CA GLN A 2 10.32 2.87 -2.43
C GLN A 2 11.32 3.58 -3.35
N VAL A 3 12.36 2.87 -3.80
CA VAL A 3 13.44 3.43 -4.64
C VAL A 3 12.91 3.99 -5.97
N ASP A 4 11.77 3.50 -6.43
CA ASP A 4 11.06 3.92 -7.64
C ASP A 4 10.16 5.16 -7.45
N GLY A 5 10.19 5.80 -6.28
CA GLY A 5 9.35 6.96 -5.96
C GLY A 5 7.89 6.61 -5.64
N LYS A 6 7.55 5.33 -5.54
CA LYS A 6 6.21 4.90 -5.12
C LYS A 6 6.02 5.02 -3.61
N ILE A 7 4.77 5.22 -3.23
CA ILE A 7 4.34 5.47 -1.85
C ILE A 7 3.53 4.27 -1.37
N ILE A 8 3.83 3.76 -0.18
CA ILE A 8 2.98 2.79 0.50
C ILE A 8 2.10 3.54 1.50
N ILE A 9 0.80 3.30 1.43
CA ILE A 9 -0.15 3.78 2.44
C ILE A 9 -0.70 2.57 3.19
N GLY A 10 -0.80 2.72 4.51
CA GLY A 10 -1.40 1.74 5.41
C GLY A 10 -2.29 2.46 6.42
N GLY A 11 -3.43 1.86 6.81
CA GLY A 11 -4.33 2.51 7.77
C GLY A 11 -5.74 1.91 7.86
N LEU A 12 -6.65 2.67 8.45
CA LEU A 12 -8.07 2.31 8.57
C LEU A 12 -8.82 2.77 7.31
N PHE A 13 -8.67 2.04 6.22
CA PHE A 13 -9.42 2.23 4.98
C PHE A 13 -9.67 0.88 4.30
N THR A 14 -10.71 0.81 3.47
CA THR A 14 -11.05 -0.37 2.65
C THR A 14 -11.16 -0.03 1.16
N GLU A 15 -10.91 1.23 0.82
CA GLU A 15 -11.02 1.79 -0.52
C GLU A 15 -9.96 2.88 -0.73
N TYR A 16 -9.49 2.99 -1.97
CA TYR A 16 -8.75 4.16 -2.47
C TYR A 16 -9.27 4.53 -3.85
N ASN A 17 -9.76 5.76 -4.04
CA ASN A 17 -10.32 6.27 -5.30
C ASN A 17 -11.32 5.31 -5.96
N GLY A 18 -12.29 4.78 -5.19
CA GLY A 18 -13.31 3.86 -5.71
C GLY A 18 -12.83 2.44 -6.00
N THR A 19 -11.57 2.10 -5.74
CA THR A 19 -11.03 0.74 -5.87
C THR A 19 -10.85 0.10 -4.51
N ILE A 20 -11.32 -1.15 -4.35
CA ILE A 20 -11.18 -1.90 -3.10
C ILE A 20 -9.70 -2.15 -2.79
N ARG A 21 -9.27 -1.65 -1.64
CA ARG A 21 -7.91 -1.80 -1.09
C ARG A 21 -8.01 -1.88 0.43
N ASN A 22 -7.88 -3.10 0.96
CA ASN A 22 -8.06 -3.34 2.39
C ASN A 22 -6.79 -3.00 3.16
N HIS A 23 -6.82 -1.86 3.84
CA HIS A 23 -5.83 -1.34 4.78
C HIS A 23 -4.43 -1.09 4.25
N ILE A 24 -4.13 -1.46 2.99
CA ILE A 24 -2.87 -1.21 2.32
C ILE A 24 -3.08 -0.90 0.84
N ALA A 25 -2.32 0.06 0.32
CA ALA A 25 -2.21 0.32 -1.12
C ALA A 25 -0.82 0.87 -1.46
N ARG A 26 -0.42 0.73 -2.72
CA ARG A 26 0.73 1.43 -3.29
C ARG A 26 0.25 2.48 -4.27
N LEU A 27 0.85 3.66 -4.21
CA LEU A 27 0.56 4.79 -5.09
C LEU A 27 1.79 5.08 -5.95
N ASN A 28 1.56 5.51 -7.18
CA ASN A 28 2.57 6.14 -8.01
C ASN A 28 2.99 7.49 -7.41
N ALA A 29 4.10 8.05 -7.87
CA ALA A 29 4.63 9.31 -7.34
C ALA A 29 3.65 10.50 -7.46
N ASN A 30 2.70 10.44 -8.42
CA ASN A 30 1.65 11.43 -8.61
C ASN A 30 0.39 11.18 -7.75
N GLY A 31 0.41 10.17 -6.88
CA GLY A 31 -0.72 9.78 -6.04
C GLY A 31 -1.73 8.86 -6.70
N SER A 32 -1.62 8.53 -7.99
CA SER A 32 -2.54 7.55 -8.60
C SER A 32 -2.29 6.15 -8.05
N LEU A 33 -3.33 5.30 -8.02
CA LEU A 33 -3.22 3.92 -7.55
C LEU A 33 -2.27 3.12 -8.45
N ASP A 34 -1.33 2.39 -7.86
CA ASP A 34 -0.52 1.41 -8.58
C ASP A 34 -1.27 0.08 -8.63
N GLU A 35 -1.94 -0.19 -9.76
CA GLU A 35 -2.72 -1.41 -9.97
C GLU A 35 -1.87 -2.68 -10.06
N THR A 36 -0.55 -2.55 -10.28
CA THR A 36 0.37 -3.70 -10.32
C THR A 36 0.70 -4.24 -8.93
N PHE A 37 0.37 -3.50 -7.87
CA PHE A 37 0.58 -3.93 -6.49
C PHE A 37 -0.55 -4.86 -6.04
N ASN A 38 -0.36 -6.16 -6.28
CA ASN A 38 -1.31 -7.19 -5.91
C ASN A 38 -1.14 -7.62 -4.43
N THR A 39 -2.12 -7.29 -3.61
CA THR A 39 -2.17 -7.66 -2.18
C THR A 39 -3.14 -8.81 -1.88
N GLY A 40 -3.70 -9.46 -2.91
CA GLY A 40 -4.81 -10.40 -2.76
C GLY A 40 -6.01 -9.73 -2.08
N ILE A 41 -6.48 -10.32 -0.99
CA ILE A 41 -7.57 -9.75 -0.17
C ILE A 41 -7.13 -8.57 0.71
N GLY A 42 -5.83 -8.23 0.76
CA GLY A 42 -5.27 -7.21 1.63
C GLY A 42 -5.10 -7.68 3.08
N ALA A 43 -4.94 -6.74 4.01
CA ALA A 43 -4.85 -7.08 5.43
C ALA A 43 -6.24 -7.30 6.03
N ASN A 44 -6.30 -8.03 7.15
CA ASN A 44 -7.55 -8.33 7.86
C ASN A 44 -7.91 -7.27 8.92
N ASN A 45 -7.03 -6.29 9.18
CA ASN A 45 -7.27 -5.21 10.12
C ASN A 45 -6.40 -3.99 9.78
N THR A 46 -6.63 -2.91 10.52
CA THR A 46 -5.89 -1.64 10.44
C THR A 46 -4.39 -1.85 10.57
N ILE A 47 -3.64 -1.36 9.59
CA ILE A 47 -2.19 -1.29 9.66
C ILE A 47 -1.81 -0.01 10.41
N ARG A 48 -1.14 -0.14 11.56
CA ARG A 48 -0.68 0.99 12.38
C ARG A 48 0.76 1.40 12.07
N VAL A 49 1.56 0.45 11.61
CA VAL A 49 2.98 0.63 11.32
C VAL A 49 3.30 -0.15 10.06
N ALA A 50 4.07 0.44 9.16
CA ALA A 50 4.62 -0.26 8.01
C ALA A 50 6.10 0.12 7.85
N ASN A 51 6.94 -0.87 7.59
CA ASN A 51 8.36 -0.67 7.29
C ASN A 51 8.70 -1.25 5.93
N ILE A 52 9.51 -0.53 5.17
CA ILE A 52 10.04 -0.99 3.89
C ILE A 52 11.48 -1.43 4.11
N GLN A 53 11.75 -2.71 3.85
CA GLN A 53 13.08 -3.29 3.92
C GLN A 53 13.91 -2.94 2.67
N SER A 54 15.22 -3.05 2.77
CA SER A 54 16.15 -2.76 1.65
C SER A 54 15.95 -3.69 0.45
N ASP A 55 15.36 -4.87 0.65
CA ASP A 55 15.00 -5.81 -0.41
C ASP A 55 13.62 -5.51 -1.04
N GLY A 56 12.99 -4.39 -0.69
CA GLY A 56 11.70 -3.96 -1.20
C GLY A 56 10.50 -4.63 -0.55
N LYS A 57 10.71 -5.53 0.42
CA LYS A 57 9.60 -6.10 1.20
C LYS A 57 8.98 -5.07 2.12
N ILE A 58 7.69 -5.25 2.36
CA ILE A 58 6.90 -4.41 3.26
C ILE A 58 6.52 -5.29 4.45
N ILE A 59 6.87 -4.86 5.66
CA ILE A 59 6.43 -5.46 6.91
C ILE A 59 5.35 -4.55 7.50
N ILE A 60 4.21 -5.14 7.87
CA ILE A 60 3.00 -4.47 8.37
C ILE A 60 2.49 -5.12 9.65
#